data_AF-A0A2E9ERU6-F1
#
_entry.id   AF-A0A2E9ERU6-F1
#
_cell.length_a   1.000
_cell.length_b   1.000
_cell.length_c   1.000
_cell.angle_alpha   90.00
_cell.angle_beta   90.00
_cell.angle_gamma   90.00
#
_symmetry.space_group_name_H-M   'P 1'
#
loop_
_entity.id
_entity.type
_entity.pdbx_description
1 polymer ?
#
loop_
_entity_poly.entity_id
_entity_poly.type
_entity_poly.pdbx_seq_one_letter_code
_entity_poly.pdbx_strand_id
1 'polypeptide(L)'
;MIRIIPFLIFCLSTICSAELRTWTAVNGNKVEANYISSSKGIVKLRLKSGKLFEVPKNKLSKDDNEFIDSLFKKEVVVGSGVRKNLSRAVNGDKLEKPLAETKFVEEIPLDPNLKYEIQDGTVTITGCDKKASGALTITATIEGKPVTSIGRLAFILCTSLTRITIPDSVTSIGDQAFAGCRALTSITIPNRVTSIGHQAFSDCGGLTSVTIGDSVTSIGRKAFWSCTSLKSITIPDGVTSIREKTFGGCTSLTSVTIPDSVTSIGHQAFISCTRLTAVTFLGDAPKGRYSLSLPQAFKNSVPTIYRKPETNGWSDTFAGRPVKLSKEDNEFINSLAKLDGVNGELLEKRNEIFYLKDSDTPYTGKTFSLYNNGQKMSEGNFKNGKPDGLNRGWHINGKQSIESNWNNGTLNGLQVAWHKNGQKMSEGNIKDGKEDGVLMFWHENGQKIREVNYKDGKPDGQWAAWHENGQKIREEHYKDGKGDGLQRGWHENGEILREANYKDGELISVKFWNSKGEPVDTYEEAKAE
;
A
#
# COMPACT_ATOMS: atom_id res chain seq x y z
N MET A 1 -11.95 -35.21 -52.01
CA MET A 1 -11.39 -34.09 -52.81
C MET A 1 -12.31 -32.89 -52.61
N ILE A 2 -11.71 -31.76 -52.24
CA ILE A 2 -12.32 -30.46 -51.94
C ILE A 2 -13.03 -29.88 -53.19
N ARG A 3 -14.13 -29.13 -53.02
CA ARG A 3 -14.41 -27.78 -53.60
C ARG A 3 -15.89 -27.36 -53.41
N ILE A 4 -16.22 -26.35 -52.60
CA ILE A 4 -16.26 -24.88 -52.87
C ILE A 4 -17.55 -24.40 -53.62
N ILE A 5 -18.54 -23.89 -52.85
CA ILE A 5 -19.25 -22.57 -52.86
C ILE A 5 -19.27 -21.79 -54.21
N PRO A 6 -20.39 -21.16 -54.72
CA PRO A 6 -20.91 -19.87 -54.18
C PRO A 6 -22.37 -19.37 -54.44
N PHE A 7 -22.82 -18.48 -53.51
CA PHE A 7 -23.57 -17.19 -53.60
C PHE A 7 -24.88 -16.99 -54.39
N LEU A 8 -25.88 -16.37 -53.74
CA LEU A 8 -26.43 -14.99 -53.94
C LEU A 8 -27.60 -14.74 -52.93
N ILE A 9 -27.50 -13.88 -51.91
CA ILE A 9 -27.81 -12.42 -51.82
C ILE A 9 -29.25 -12.02 -52.21
N PHE A 10 -30.04 -11.56 -51.23
CA PHE A 10 -30.83 -10.31 -51.27
C PHE A 10 -31.02 -9.74 -49.84
N CYS A 11 -30.64 -8.47 -49.64
CA CYS A 11 -31.12 -7.52 -48.61
C CYS A 11 -32.57 -7.10 -48.97
N LEU A 12 -33.48 -6.56 -48.15
CA LEU A 12 -33.41 -5.68 -46.99
C LEU A 12 -34.83 -5.64 -46.31
N SER A 13 -34.83 -5.35 -45.02
CA SER A 13 -35.91 -4.73 -44.20
C SER A 13 -37.28 -5.41 -44.05
N THR A 14 -37.48 -6.07 -42.91
CA THR A 14 -38.71 -5.90 -42.11
C THR A 14 -38.38 -6.05 -40.63
N ILE A 15 -38.94 -5.13 -39.85
CA ILE A 15 -38.80 -4.97 -38.40
C ILE A 15 -39.16 -6.29 -37.69
N CYS A 16 -38.20 -6.95 -37.05
CA CYS A 16 -38.49 -8.09 -36.19
C CYS A 16 -38.87 -7.54 -34.80
N SER A 17 -40.18 -7.44 -34.57
CA SER A 17 -40.77 -7.47 -33.23
C SER A 17 -40.10 -8.59 -32.41
N ALA A 18 -39.52 -8.23 -31.26
CA ALA A 18 -38.88 -9.19 -30.37
C ALA A 18 -39.95 -10.07 -29.71
N GLU A 19 -40.17 -11.29 -30.22
CA GLU A 19 -40.99 -12.27 -29.52
C GLU A 19 -40.32 -12.66 -28.19
N LEU A 20 -41.05 -12.42 -27.09
CA LEU A 20 -40.65 -12.86 -25.76
C LEU A 20 -40.78 -14.39 -25.71
N ARG A 21 -39.66 -15.09 -25.45
CA ARG A 21 -39.68 -16.55 -25.25
C ARG A 21 -39.35 -16.88 -23.81
N THR A 22 -40.06 -17.88 -23.28
CA THR A 22 -39.97 -18.33 -21.90
C THR A 22 -39.29 -19.69 -21.84
N TRP A 23 -38.22 -19.82 -21.08
CA TRP A 23 -37.52 -21.07 -20.81
C TRP A 23 -37.56 -21.39 -19.32
N THR A 24 -37.56 -22.67 -18.95
CA THR A 24 -37.60 -23.09 -17.54
C THR A 24 -36.27 -23.76 -17.19
N ALA A 25 -35.56 -23.21 -16.22
CA ALA A 25 -34.30 -23.77 -15.72
C ALA A 25 -34.55 -25.01 -14.84
N VAL A 26 -33.54 -25.86 -14.67
CA VAL A 26 -33.66 -27.17 -13.96
C VAL A 26 -34.03 -27.03 -12.49
N ASN A 27 -33.76 -25.86 -11.88
CA ASN A 27 -34.19 -25.51 -10.53
C ASN A 27 -35.64 -24.99 -10.44
N GLY A 28 -36.40 -25.06 -11.53
CA GLY A 28 -37.82 -24.69 -11.60
C GLY A 28 -38.11 -23.22 -11.90
N ASN A 29 -37.07 -22.38 -12.02
CA ASN A 29 -37.25 -20.95 -12.30
C ASN A 29 -37.52 -20.67 -13.78
N LYS A 30 -38.58 -19.92 -14.08
CA LYS A 30 -38.94 -19.49 -15.45
C LYS A 30 -38.22 -18.19 -15.81
N VAL A 31 -37.57 -18.16 -16.97
CA VAL A 31 -36.82 -17.01 -17.50
C VAL A 31 -37.45 -16.54 -18.80
N GLU A 32 -37.73 -15.25 -18.90
CA GLU A 32 -38.27 -14.60 -20.10
C GLU A 32 -37.22 -13.65 -20.70
N ALA A 33 -36.88 -13.86 -21.98
CA ALA A 33 -35.92 -13.02 -22.69
C ALA A 33 -36.40 -12.68 -24.09
N ASN A 34 -36.03 -11.47 -24.54
CA ASN A 34 -36.28 -10.97 -25.87
C ASN A 34 -35.09 -11.28 -26.79
N TYR A 35 -35.36 -11.89 -27.94
CA TYR A 35 -34.36 -12.04 -28.99
C TYR A 35 -34.11 -10.71 -29.69
N ILE A 36 -32.84 -10.30 -29.79
CA ILE A 36 -32.48 -8.97 -30.30
C ILE A 36 -31.89 -9.04 -31.70
N SER A 37 -30.93 -9.93 -31.95
CA SER A 37 -30.32 -10.13 -33.27
C SER A 37 -29.37 -11.34 -33.29
N SER A 38 -29.04 -11.85 -34.49
CA SER A 38 -27.92 -12.77 -34.67
C SER A 38 -26.98 -12.30 -35.76
N SER A 39 -25.68 -12.36 -35.49
CA SER A 39 -24.62 -12.28 -36.49
C SER A 39 -23.85 -13.61 -36.50
N LYS A 40 -23.10 -13.91 -37.58
CA LYS A 40 -22.50 -15.25 -37.81
C LYS A 40 -21.81 -15.79 -36.56
N GLY A 41 -22.47 -16.76 -35.93
CA GLY A 41 -21.95 -17.50 -34.78
C GLY A 41 -22.50 -17.06 -33.41
N ILE A 42 -23.15 -15.90 -33.26
CA ILE A 42 -23.59 -15.36 -31.96
C ILE A 42 -25.02 -14.81 -32.02
N VAL A 43 -25.79 -15.08 -30.97
CA VAL A 43 -27.17 -14.64 -30.72
C VAL A 43 -27.18 -13.70 -29.52
N LYS A 44 -27.83 -12.54 -29.65
CA LYS A 44 -27.98 -11.58 -28.55
C LYS A 44 -29.37 -11.67 -27.91
N LEU A 45 -29.41 -11.85 -26.60
CA LEU A 45 -30.62 -11.97 -25.79
C LEU A 45 -30.68 -10.84 -24.75
N ARG A 46 -31.88 -10.27 -24.51
CA ARG A 46 -32.11 -9.30 -23.43
C ARG A 46 -33.04 -9.90 -22.39
N LEU A 47 -32.61 -9.94 -21.13
CA LEU A 47 -33.50 -10.26 -20.02
C LEU A 47 -34.41 -9.06 -19.70
N LYS A 48 -35.53 -9.32 -19.03
CA LYS A 48 -36.45 -8.28 -18.52
C LYS A 48 -35.78 -7.27 -17.57
N SER A 49 -34.71 -7.66 -16.86
CA SER A 49 -33.87 -6.76 -16.05
C SER A 49 -33.05 -5.76 -16.89
N GLY A 50 -33.13 -5.83 -18.22
CA GLY A 50 -32.42 -4.95 -19.14
C GLY A 50 -31.04 -5.47 -19.55
N LYS A 51 -30.53 -6.51 -18.89
CA LYS A 51 -29.20 -7.10 -19.09
C LYS A 51 -29.12 -7.88 -20.41
N LEU A 52 -28.05 -7.65 -21.18
CA LEU A 52 -27.80 -8.29 -22.48
C LEU A 52 -26.82 -9.46 -22.34
N PHE A 53 -27.07 -10.49 -23.14
CA PHE A 53 -26.22 -11.68 -23.25
C PHE A 53 -25.92 -11.96 -24.71
N GLU A 54 -24.68 -12.35 -24.99
CA GLU A 54 -24.24 -12.81 -26.30
C GLU A 54 -23.88 -14.29 -26.19
N VAL A 55 -24.58 -15.13 -26.95
CA VAL A 55 -24.48 -16.58 -26.84
C VAL A 55 -24.09 -17.17 -28.19
N PRO A 56 -23.05 -18.01 -28.26
CA PRO A 56 -22.73 -18.72 -29.49
C PRO A 56 -23.91 -19.56 -29.97
N LYS A 57 -24.29 -19.45 -31.25
CA LYS A 57 -25.50 -20.08 -31.81
C LYS A 57 -25.52 -21.60 -31.64
N ASN A 58 -24.35 -22.24 -31.57
CA ASN A 58 -24.19 -23.68 -31.35
C ASN A 58 -24.39 -24.12 -29.88
N LYS A 59 -24.54 -23.18 -28.94
CA LYS A 59 -24.83 -23.43 -27.51
C LYS A 59 -26.29 -23.19 -27.14
N LEU A 60 -27.13 -22.83 -28.12
CA LEU A 60 -28.58 -22.58 -27.97
C LEU A 60 -29.42 -23.77 -28.45
N SER A 61 -28.93 -25.00 -28.24
CA SER A 61 -29.77 -26.17 -28.45
C SER A 61 -30.80 -26.24 -27.31
N LYS A 62 -32.00 -26.78 -27.58
CA LYS A 62 -33.17 -26.74 -26.68
C LYS A 62 -32.94 -27.32 -25.29
N ASP A 63 -31.83 -28.03 -25.07
CA ASP A 63 -31.61 -28.89 -23.90
C ASP A 63 -30.34 -28.55 -23.08
N ASP A 64 -29.57 -27.51 -23.44
CA ASP A 64 -28.32 -27.16 -22.74
C ASP A 64 -28.57 -26.33 -21.46
N ASN A 65 -29.18 -26.98 -20.47
CA ASN A 65 -29.48 -26.41 -19.16
C ASN A 65 -28.24 -26.02 -18.33
N GLU A 66 -27.08 -26.64 -18.55
CA GLU A 66 -25.85 -26.34 -17.82
C GLU A 66 -25.27 -24.96 -18.13
N PHE A 67 -25.47 -24.45 -19.35
CA PHE A 67 -24.90 -23.16 -19.75
C PHE A 67 -25.64 -22.00 -19.09
N ILE A 68 -26.97 -22.08 -18.98
CA ILE A 68 -27.78 -21.08 -18.28
C ILE A 68 -27.46 -21.09 -16.77
N ASP A 69 -27.21 -22.24 -16.17
CA ASP A 69 -26.81 -22.33 -14.76
C ASP A 69 -25.43 -21.68 -14.49
N SER A 70 -24.51 -21.74 -15.46
CA SER A 70 -23.22 -21.05 -15.39
C SER A 70 -23.35 -19.51 -15.48
N LEU A 71 -24.38 -19.03 -16.17
CA LEU A 71 -24.72 -17.62 -16.30
C LEU A 71 -25.24 -17.04 -14.97
N PHE A 72 -26.04 -17.80 -14.23
CA PHE A 72 -26.62 -17.35 -12.95
C PHE A 72 -25.76 -17.67 -11.71
N LYS A 73 -24.85 -18.65 -11.75
CA LYS A 73 -23.82 -18.79 -10.69
C LYS A 73 -22.89 -17.58 -10.60
N LYS A 74 -22.76 -16.80 -11.68
CA LYS A 74 -22.07 -15.49 -11.66
C LYS A 74 -22.93 -14.35 -11.10
N GLU A 75 -24.26 -14.50 -10.97
CA GLU A 75 -25.13 -13.46 -10.40
C GLU A 75 -25.32 -13.57 -8.87
N VAL A 76 -24.95 -14.68 -8.24
CA VAL A 76 -25.03 -14.82 -6.77
C VAL A 76 -23.79 -14.26 -6.05
N VAL A 77 -22.71 -13.92 -6.76
CA VAL A 77 -21.54 -13.26 -6.16
C VAL A 77 -21.01 -12.17 -7.08
N VAL A 78 -21.61 -10.98 -7.01
CA VAL A 78 -20.94 -9.72 -7.37
C VAL A 78 -21.35 -8.62 -6.38
N GLY A 79 -20.94 -8.81 -5.12
CA GLY A 79 -20.27 -7.75 -4.38
C GLY A 79 -18.80 -8.14 -4.35
N SER A 80 -17.92 -7.27 -4.85
CA SER A 80 -16.46 -7.41 -4.83
C SER A 80 -15.86 -8.71 -5.39
N GLY A 81 -15.35 -8.60 -6.62
CA GLY A 81 -14.09 -9.18 -7.09
C GLY A 81 -13.72 -10.60 -6.66
N VAL A 82 -13.79 -11.52 -7.61
CA VAL A 82 -12.84 -12.63 -7.68
C VAL A 82 -12.20 -12.65 -9.07
N ARG A 83 -10.90 -12.35 -9.08
CA ARG A 83 -10.00 -12.74 -10.17
C ARG A 83 -9.95 -14.26 -10.22
N LYS A 84 -10.00 -14.86 -11.42
CA LYS A 84 -9.14 -16.00 -11.74
C LYS A 84 -9.03 -16.19 -13.24
N ASN A 85 -7.80 -15.98 -13.72
CA ASN A 85 -7.25 -16.77 -14.80
C ASN A 85 -7.43 -18.25 -14.44
N LEU A 86 -8.22 -18.95 -15.23
CA LEU A 86 -8.10 -20.40 -15.42
C LEU A 86 -7.07 -20.58 -16.55
N SER A 87 -5.87 -21.02 -16.19
CA SER A 87 -4.92 -21.57 -17.16
C SER A 87 -4.97 -23.10 -17.09
N ARG A 88 -5.58 -23.73 -18.11
CA ARG A 88 -5.05 -24.90 -18.88
C ARG A 88 -6.15 -25.63 -19.67
N ALA A 89 -6.02 -25.61 -20.99
CA ALA A 89 -6.13 -26.75 -21.92
C ALA A 89 -5.52 -26.25 -23.26
N VAL A 90 -4.25 -26.56 -23.52
CA VAL A 90 -3.77 -27.64 -24.41
C VAL A 90 -4.14 -27.41 -25.89
N ASN A 91 -3.07 -27.34 -26.69
CA ASN A 91 -2.95 -27.37 -28.16
C ASN A 91 -3.09 -26.05 -28.94
N GLY A 92 -1.90 -25.55 -29.32
CA GLY A 92 -1.56 -25.06 -30.66
C GLY A 92 -2.47 -24.01 -31.29
N ASP A 93 -2.08 -22.74 -31.20
CA ASP A 93 -1.65 -21.95 -32.36
C ASP A 93 -1.40 -20.48 -31.99
N LYS A 94 -0.65 -19.81 -32.86
CA LYS A 94 0.04 -18.52 -32.71
C LYS A 94 -0.82 -17.35 -32.23
N LEU A 95 -0.12 -16.46 -31.51
CA LEU A 95 -0.46 -15.08 -31.18
C LEU A 95 -1.04 -14.28 -32.37
N GLU A 96 -2.25 -13.75 -32.19
CA GLU A 96 -2.68 -12.51 -32.85
C GLU A 96 -3.08 -11.46 -31.80
N LYS A 97 -2.79 -10.20 -32.15
CA LYS A 97 -2.64 -8.98 -31.33
C LYS A 97 -3.74 -8.73 -30.27
N PRO A 98 -3.43 -8.00 -29.18
CA PRO A 98 -4.45 -7.58 -28.23
C PRO A 98 -5.40 -6.57 -28.90
N LEU A 99 -6.69 -6.90 -28.96
CA LEU A 99 -7.76 -5.94 -29.23
C LEU A 99 -7.83 -4.96 -28.04
N ALA A 100 -7.86 -3.66 -28.35
CA ALA A 100 -7.95 -2.60 -27.35
C ALA A 100 -9.10 -2.85 -26.36
N GLU A 101 -8.79 -2.76 -25.06
CA GLU A 101 -9.74 -2.91 -23.97
C GLU A 101 -10.79 -1.78 -24.02
N THR A 102 -11.97 -2.06 -24.54
CA THR A 102 -13.16 -1.24 -24.29
C THR A 102 -13.63 -1.46 -22.85
N LYS A 103 -13.21 -0.56 -21.94
CA LYS A 103 -13.74 -0.46 -20.57
C LYS A 103 -15.24 -0.12 -20.60
N PHE A 104 -16.09 -1.01 -20.13
CA PHE A 104 -17.43 -0.65 -19.65
C PHE A 104 -17.28 -0.21 -18.19
N VAL A 105 -17.56 1.07 -17.91
CA VAL A 105 -17.60 1.63 -16.56
C VAL A 105 -19.00 1.38 -16.02
N GLU A 106 -19.12 0.57 -14.96
CA GLU A 106 -20.32 0.52 -14.13
C GLU A 106 -20.49 1.89 -13.48
N GLU A 107 -21.52 2.66 -13.87
CA GLU A 107 -21.84 3.93 -13.22
C GLU A 107 -22.28 3.64 -11.78
N ILE A 108 -21.43 4.00 -10.81
CA ILE A 108 -21.82 4.06 -9.40
C ILE A 108 -23.01 5.03 -9.31
N PRO A 109 -24.15 4.63 -8.73
CA PRO A 109 -25.30 5.54 -8.60
C PRO A 109 -24.90 6.75 -7.75
N LEU A 110 -25.25 7.94 -8.23
CA LEU A 110 -25.00 9.21 -7.55
C LEU A 110 -25.61 9.18 -6.14
N ASP A 111 -24.81 9.54 -5.12
CA ASP A 111 -25.30 9.65 -3.75
C ASP A 111 -26.45 10.67 -3.69
N PRO A 112 -27.64 10.29 -3.17
CA PRO A 112 -28.82 11.16 -3.17
C PRO A 112 -28.64 12.44 -2.35
N ASN A 113 -27.62 12.50 -1.50
CA ASN A 113 -27.30 13.69 -0.73
C ASN A 113 -26.53 14.74 -1.54
N LEU A 114 -26.02 14.41 -2.73
CA LEU A 114 -25.21 15.32 -3.55
C LEU A 114 -26.06 16.21 -4.45
N LYS A 115 -25.72 17.50 -4.48
CA LYS A 115 -26.20 18.48 -5.44
C LYS A 115 -25.07 18.83 -6.38
N TYR A 116 -25.38 18.98 -7.66
CA TYR A 116 -24.41 19.27 -8.69
C TYR A 116 -24.99 20.15 -9.79
N GLU A 117 -24.11 20.78 -10.55
CA GLU A 117 -24.44 21.55 -11.74
C GLU A 117 -23.56 21.09 -12.90
N ILE A 118 -24.13 21.04 -14.11
CA ILE A 118 -23.40 20.76 -15.35
C ILE A 118 -23.23 22.07 -16.11
N GLN A 119 -21.98 22.44 -16.38
CA GLN A 119 -21.63 23.62 -17.18
C GLN A 119 -20.47 23.26 -18.11
N ASP A 120 -20.51 23.69 -19.37
CA ASP A 120 -19.46 23.46 -20.37
C ASP A 120 -19.00 21.99 -20.51
N GLY A 121 -19.93 21.05 -20.30
CA GLY A 121 -19.67 19.61 -20.43
C GLY A 121 -18.93 18.98 -19.24
N THR A 122 -18.78 19.68 -18.12
CA THR A 122 -18.22 19.14 -16.87
C THR A 122 -19.20 19.32 -15.70
N VAL A 123 -18.98 18.57 -14.63
CA VAL A 123 -19.83 18.59 -13.43
C VAL A 123 -19.10 19.24 -12.27
N THR A 124 -19.79 20.17 -11.59
CA THR A 124 -19.38 20.74 -10.31
C THR A 124 -20.30 20.26 -9.20
N ILE A 125 -19.75 19.69 -8.12
CA ILE A 125 -20.54 19.40 -6.91
C ILE A 125 -20.79 20.71 -6.17
N THR A 126 -22.05 21.13 -6.03
CA THR A 126 -22.42 22.43 -5.47
C THR A 126 -23.01 22.35 -4.06
N GLY A 127 -23.34 21.14 -3.60
CA GLY A 127 -23.94 20.97 -2.28
C GLY A 127 -24.00 19.52 -1.81
N CYS A 128 -24.22 19.37 -0.51
CA CYS A 128 -24.45 18.10 0.15
C CYS A 128 -25.56 18.31 1.21
N ASP A 129 -26.45 17.34 1.39
CA ASP A 129 -27.41 17.37 2.50
C ASP A 129 -26.66 17.39 3.83
N LYS A 130 -27.04 18.29 4.75
CA LYS A 130 -26.44 18.38 6.08
C LYS A 130 -26.66 17.11 6.92
N LYS A 131 -27.62 16.26 6.53
CA LYS A 131 -27.84 14.93 7.11
C LYS A 131 -26.84 13.88 6.64
N ALA A 132 -26.05 14.16 5.59
CA ALA A 132 -25.01 13.26 5.12
C ALA A 132 -24.06 12.93 6.29
N SER A 133 -23.87 11.65 6.53
CA SER A 133 -23.10 11.13 7.65
C SER A 133 -22.28 9.90 7.22
N GLY A 134 -21.20 9.63 7.95
CA GLY A 134 -20.31 8.52 7.63
C GLY A 134 -19.43 8.80 6.40
N ALA A 135 -19.21 7.78 5.57
CA ALA A 135 -18.38 7.87 4.37
C ALA A 135 -19.21 8.22 3.14
N LEU A 136 -18.79 9.24 2.38
CA LEU A 136 -19.42 9.65 1.13
C LEU A 136 -18.45 9.49 -0.05
N THR A 137 -18.94 9.04 -1.20
CA THR A 137 -18.14 8.93 -2.43
C THR A 137 -18.72 9.84 -3.51
N ILE A 138 -17.90 10.74 -4.05
CA ILE A 138 -18.23 11.48 -5.27
C ILE A 138 -17.80 10.62 -6.47
N THR A 139 -18.72 10.34 -7.39
CA THR A 139 -18.45 9.54 -8.58
C THR A 139 -17.62 10.32 -9.60
N ALA A 140 -16.78 9.62 -10.38
CA ALA A 140 -15.92 10.28 -11.38
C ALA A 140 -16.73 10.92 -12.52
N THR A 141 -17.93 10.41 -12.79
CA THR A 141 -18.87 10.92 -13.78
C THR A 141 -20.27 11.04 -13.19
N ILE A 142 -21.01 12.06 -13.64
CA ILE A 142 -22.44 12.25 -13.39
C ILE A 142 -23.08 12.56 -14.75
N GLU A 143 -24.11 11.80 -15.14
CA GLU A 143 -24.75 11.90 -16.46
C GLU A 143 -23.75 11.79 -17.64
N GLY A 144 -22.77 10.88 -17.53
CA GLY A 144 -21.71 10.72 -18.53
C GLY A 144 -20.73 11.92 -18.65
N LYS A 145 -20.85 12.93 -17.79
CA LYS A 145 -19.93 14.09 -17.74
C LYS A 145 -18.95 13.96 -16.58
N PRO A 146 -17.66 14.32 -16.75
CA PRO A 146 -16.67 14.19 -15.69
C PRO A 146 -16.93 15.19 -14.55
N VAL A 147 -16.79 14.74 -13.31
CA VAL A 147 -16.78 15.63 -12.14
C VAL A 147 -15.42 16.28 -12.02
N THR A 148 -15.34 17.58 -12.30
CA THR A 148 -14.08 18.32 -12.35
C THR A 148 -13.89 19.27 -11.17
N SER A 149 -14.94 19.59 -10.43
CA SER A 149 -14.84 20.60 -9.37
C SER A 149 -15.72 20.28 -8.17
N ILE A 150 -15.20 20.59 -6.99
CA ILE A 150 -16.00 20.73 -5.77
C ILE A 150 -16.20 22.22 -5.57
N GLY A 151 -17.45 22.65 -5.67
CA GLY A 151 -17.85 24.05 -5.63
C GLY A 151 -17.70 24.69 -4.26
N ARG A 152 -17.85 26.02 -4.27
CA ARG A 152 -17.91 26.82 -3.05
C ARG A 152 -19.03 26.30 -2.14
N LEU A 153 -18.74 26.12 -0.85
CA LEU A 153 -19.69 25.66 0.18
C LEU A 153 -20.27 24.24 0.00
N ALA A 154 -19.75 23.43 -0.92
CA ALA A 154 -20.38 22.16 -1.31
C ALA A 154 -20.70 21.21 -0.14
N PHE A 155 -19.82 21.12 0.86
CA PHE A 155 -19.95 20.31 2.06
C PHE A 155 -19.84 21.15 3.34
N ILE A 156 -20.17 22.44 3.29
CA ILE A 156 -20.06 23.30 4.47
C ILE A 156 -20.95 22.76 5.61
N LEU A 157 -20.37 22.64 6.81
CA LEU A 157 -21.03 22.17 8.02
C LEU A 157 -21.63 20.75 7.90
N CYS A 158 -21.11 19.88 7.04
CA CYS A 158 -21.39 18.44 7.08
C CYS A 158 -20.69 17.82 8.31
N THR A 159 -21.17 18.16 9.52
CA THR A 159 -20.50 17.87 10.79
C THR A 159 -20.39 16.38 11.13
N SER A 160 -21.21 15.55 10.49
CA SER A 160 -21.27 14.10 10.72
C SER A 160 -20.56 13.28 9.63
N LEU A 161 -19.98 13.95 8.62
CA LEU A 161 -19.22 13.30 7.56
C LEU A 161 -17.85 12.89 8.12
N THR A 162 -17.54 11.59 8.09
CA THR A 162 -16.29 11.03 8.64
C THR A 162 -15.23 10.80 7.58
N ARG A 163 -15.64 10.51 6.34
CA ARG A 163 -14.76 10.29 5.19
C ARG A 163 -15.41 10.81 3.92
N ILE A 164 -14.59 11.37 3.01
CA ILE A 164 -15.02 11.65 1.64
C ILE A 164 -14.01 11.13 0.62
N THR A 165 -14.50 10.48 -0.43
CA THR A 165 -13.71 10.08 -1.58
C THR A 165 -13.96 11.06 -2.73
N ILE A 166 -12.90 11.77 -3.14
CA ILE A 166 -12.88 12.70 -4.27
C ILE A 166 -12.29 11.98 -5.49
N PRO A 167 -12.94 11.98 -6.66
CA PRO A 167 -12.44 11.28 -7.83
C PRO A 167 -11.26 12.02 -8.47
N ASP A 168 -10.37 11.27 -9.11
CA ASP A 168 -9.14 11.80 -9.75
C ASP A 168 -9.43 12.82 -10.86
N SER A 169 -10.64 12.88 -11.39
CA SER A 169 -11.06 13.87 -12.38
C SER A 169 -11.18 15.30 -11.83
N VAL A 170 -11.24 15.48 -10.51
CA VAL A 170 -11.38 16.80 -9.88
C VAL A 170 -10.09 17.60 -10.01
N THR A 171 -10.22 18.82 -10.51
CA THR A 171 -9.14 19.78 -10.74
C THR A 171 -9.16 20.96 -9.76
N SER A 172 -10.25 21.19 -9.03
CA SER A 172 -10.35 22.33 -8.10
C SER A 172 -11.27 22.07 -6.91
N ILE A 173 -10.87 22.54 -5.73
CA ILE A 173 -11.71 22.58 -4.51
C ILE A 173 -11.99 24.03 -4.17
N GLY A 174 -13.27 24.40 -4.12
CA GLY A 174 -13.74 25.77 -3.94
C GLY A 174 -13.65 26.30 -2.51
N ASP A 175 -13.98 27.58 -2.36
CA ASP A 175 -13.96 28.27 -1.07
C ASP A 175 -14.94 27.65 -0.08
N GLN A 176 -14.48 27.43 1.15
CA GLN A 176 -15.26 26.85 2.24
C GLN A 176 -15.91 25.49 1.90
N ALA A 177 -15.39 24.78 0.89
CA ALA A 177 -15.98 23.54 0.38
C ALA A 177 -16.28 22.52 1.48
N PHE A 178 -15.40 22.36 2.46
CA PHE A 178 -15.51 21.43 3.60
C PHE A 178 -15.47 22.16 4.95
N ALA A 179 -15.68 23.47 4.98
CA ALA A 179 -15.56 24.23 6.22
C ALA A 179 -16.53 23.70 7.29
N GLY A 180 -16.03 23.40 8.49
CA GLY A 180 -16.81 22.88 9.60
C GLY A 180 -17.19 21.40 9.50
N CYS A 181 -16.58 20.60 8.63
CA CYS A 181 -16.69 19.14 8.64
C CYS A 181 -15.98 18.53 9.85
N ARG A 182 -16.54 18.72 11.05
CA ARG A 182 -15.87 18.44 12.33
C ARG A 182 -15.53 16.96 12.56
N ALA A 183 -16.30 16.03 12.00
CA ALA A 183 -16.04 14.60 12.12
C ALA A 183 -15.11 14.02 11.05
N LEU A 184 -14.72 14.80 10.04
CA LEU A 184 -13.88 14.32 8.94
C LEU A 184 -12.49 13.97 9.47
N THR A 185 -12.11 12.68 9.47
CA THR A 185 -10.87 12.22 10.11
C THR A 185 -9.66 12.28 9.19
N SER A 186 -9.90 12.08 7.89
CA SER A 186 -8.87 12.06 6.85
C SER A 186 -9.44 12.54 5.52
N ILE A 187 -8.59 13.11 4.67
CA ILE A 187 -8.94 13.41 3.28
C ILE A 187 -7.74 13.23 2.34
N THR A 188 -8.02 12.67 1.16
CA THR A 188 -7.08 12.60 0.05
C THR A 188 -7.54 13.55 -1.05
N ILE A 189 -6.72 14.57 -1.33
CA ILE A 189 -6.93 15.52 -2.42
C ILE A 189 -6.22 14.96 -3.66
N PRO A 190 -6.94 14.67 -4.76
CA PRO A 190 -6.35 13.97 -5.91
C PRO A 190 -5.26 14.76 -6.65
N ASN A 191 -4.43 14.02 -7.39
CA ASN A 191 -3.26 14.57 -8.11
C ASN A 191 -3.58 15.53 -9.25
N ARG A 192 -4.83 15.62 -9.72
CA ARG A 192 -5.22 16.61 -10.75
C ARG A 192 -5.71 17.93 -10.15
N VAL A 193 -5.91 18.02 -8.84
CA VAL A 193 -6.30 19.26 -8.18
C VAL A 193 -5.15 20.26 -8.27
N THR A 194 -5.42 21.45 -8.80
CA THR A 194 -4.43 22.53 -8.91
C THR A 194 -4.63 23.62 -7.86
N SER A 195 -5.85 23.76 -7.32
CA SER A 195 -6.19 24.79 -6.35
C SER A 195 -7.12 24.32 -5.22
N ILE A 196 -6.79 24.72 -4.00
CA ILE A 196 -7.61 24.59 -2.78
C ILE A 196 -8.05 26.00 -2.34
N GLY A 197 -9.36 26.20 -2.21
CA GLY A 197 -9.98 27.51 -1.94
C GLY A 197 -9.74 28.09 -0.54
N HIS A 198 -10.15 29.34 -0.37
CA HIS A 198 -10.17 30.03 0.92
C HIS A 198 -11.03 29.25 1.92
N GLN A 199 -10.48 28.99 3.12
CA GLN A 199 -11.16 28.24 4.18
C GLN A 199 -11.70 26.85 3.77
N ALA A 200 -11.16 26.24 2.71
CA ALA A 200 -11.69 24.99 2.16
C ALA A 200 -11.91 23.90 3.22
N PHE A 201 -11.01 23.77 4.20
CA PHE A 201 -11.08 22.82 5.32
C PHE A 201 -11.04 23.52 6.69
N SER A 202 -11.47 24.79 6.78
CA SER A 202 -11.51 25.52 8.06
C SER A 202 -12.38 24.78 9.07
N ASP A 203 -11.95 24.71 10.34
CA ASP A 203 -12.68 24.13 11.46
C ASP A 203 -13.05 22.64 11.29
N CYS A 204 -12.27 21.90 10.50
CA CYS A 204 -12.30 20.43 10.45
C CYS A 204 -11.55 19.84 11.65
N GLY A 205 -12.13 19.98 12.85
CA GLY A 205 -11.47 19.64 14.12
C GLY A 205 -11.05 18.17 14.26
N GLY A 206 -11.73 17.24 13.59
CA GLY A 206 -11.41 15.81 13.56
C GLY A 206 -10.30 15.43 12.57
N LEU A 207 -9.85 16.35 11.71
CA LEU A 207 -8.93 16.03 10.62
C LEU A 207 -7.53 15.74 11.17
N THR A 208 -7.14 14.47 11.14
CA THR A 208 -5.85 13.99 11.66
C THR A 208 -4.78 13.88 10.58
N SER A 209 -5.19 13.57 9.34
CA SER A 209 -4.32 13.40 8.19
C SER A 209 -4.89 14.04 6.93
N VAL A 210 -4.02 14.64 6.12
CA VAL A 210 -4.35 15.23 4.82
C VAL A 210 -3.28 14.80 3.83
N THR A 211 -3.69 14.13 2.76
CA THR A 211 -2.84 13.88 1.60
C THR A 211 -3.19 14.91 0.53
N ILE A 212 -2.21 15.73 0.13
CA ILE A 212 -2.38 16.74 -0.91
C ILE A 212 -1.70 16.26 -2.18
N GLY A 213 -2.45 16.20 -3.29
CA GLY A 213 -1.91 15.79 -4.57
C GLY A 213 -0.83 16.73 -5.12
N ASP A 214 0.11 16.17 -5.88
CA ASP A 214 1.35 16.86 -6.26
C ASP A 214 1.15 18.06 -7.19
N SER A 215 0.04 18.11 -7.94
CA SER A 215 -0.26 19.22 -8.87
C SER A 215 -0.83 20.46 -8.18
N VAL A 216 -1.06 20.44 -6.87
CA VAL A 216 -1.60 21.61 -6.16
C VAL A 216 -0.55 22.73 -6.15
N THR A 217 -0.91 23.86 -6.76
CA THR A 217 -0.04 25.05 -6.84
C THR A 217 -0.54 26.21 -5.97
N SER A 218 -1.80 26.17 -5.54
CA SER A 218 -2.40 27.22 -4.72
C SER A 218 -3.23 26.67 -3.57
N ILE A 219 -2.88 27.08 -2.34
CA ILE A 219 -3.65 26.83 -1.12
C ILE A 219 -4.18 28.16 -0.58
N GLY A 220 -5.49 28.25 -0.40
CA GLY A 220 -6.19 29.45 0.03
C GLY A 220 -5.82 29.94 1.44
N ARG A 221 -6.16 31.20 1.73
CA ARG A 221 -6.05 31.74 3.10
C ARG A 221 -6.93 30.91 4.03
N LYS A 222 -6.47 30.64 5.25
CA LYS A 222 -7.20 29.85 6.26
C LYS A 222 -7.64 28.45 5.79
N ALA A 223 -7.05 27.89 4.73
CA ALA A 223 -7.53 26.63 4.14
C ALA A 223 -7.64 25.49 5.16
N PHE A 224 -6.72 25.40 6.12
CA PHE A 224 -6.72 24.41 7.21
C PHE A 224 -6.78 25.09 8.59
N TRP A 225 -7.43 26.26 8.68
CA TRP A 225 -7.61 26.96 9.95
C TRP A 225 -8.35 26.07 10.97
N SER A 226 -7.94 26.08 12.24
CA SER A 226 -8.56 25.29 13.32
C SER A 226 -8.70 23.79 13.04
N CYS A 227 -7.84 23.18 12.21
CA CYS A 227 -7.73 21.72 12.12
C CYS A 227 -6.97 21.19 13.35
N THR A 228 -7.62 21.22 14.51
CA THR A 228 -6.97 21.04 15.82
C THR A 228 -6.33 19.66 16.02
N SER A 229 -6.79 18.63 15.31
CA SER A 229 -6.25 17.26 15.38
C SER A 229 -5.15 16.96 14.36
N LEU A 230 -4.84 17.90 13.46
CA LEU A 230 -3.87 17.69 12.38
C LEU A 230 -2.45 17.62 12.97
N LYS A 231 -1.79 16.46 12.83
CA LYS A 231 -0.48 16.19 13.46
C LYS A 231 0.70 16.55 12.57
N SER A 232 0.56 16.33 11.27
CA SER A 232 1.57 16.59 10.25
C SER A 232 0.88 17.00 8.95
N ILE A 233 1.60 17.73 8.11
CA ILE A 233 1.16 18.08 6.77
C ILE A 233 2.37 18.21 5.84
N THR A 234 2.26 17.62 4.65
CA THR A 234 3.23 17.80 3.57
C THR A 234 2.68 18.85 2.61
N ILE A 235 3.45 19.91 2.38
CA ILE A 235 3.11 20.95 1.40
C ILE A 235 3.68 20.50 0.04
N PRO A 236 2.87 20.42 -1.03
CA PRO A 236 3.35 20.00 -2.35
C PRO A 236 4.37 20.97 -2.95
N ASP A 237 5.30 20.43 -3.75
CA ASP A 237 6.37 21.19 -4.42
C ASP A 237 5.84 22.25 -5.39
N GLY A 238 4.59 22.16 -5.85
CA GLY A 238 3.97 23.20 -6.67
C GLY A 238 3.58 24.48 -5.92
N VAL A 239 3.54 24.47 -4.59
CA VAL A 239 3.00 25.58 -3.78
C VAL A 239 4.05 26.68 -3.58
N THR A 240 3.79 27.87 -4.10
CA THR A 240 4.74 28.99 -4.01
C THR A 240 4.57 29.91 -2.80
N SER A 241 3.43 29.81 -2.09
CA SER A 241 3.15 30.66 -0.94
C SER A 241 2.24 29.98 0.08
N ILE A 242 2.60 30.12 1.36
CA ILE A 242 1.72 29.76 2.48
C ILE A 242 0.97 31.01 2.86
N ARG A 243 -0.34 31.04 2.60
CA ARG A 243 -1.13 32.26 2.75
C ARG A 243 -1.45 32.58 4.21
N GLU A 244 -2.05 33.73 4.41
CA GLU A 244 -2.51 34.18 5.73
C GLU A 244 -3.29 33.06 6.42
N LYS A 245 -2.85 32.73 7.64
CA LYS A 245 -3.58 31.82 8.54
C LYS A 245 -3.84 30.42 7.99
N THR A 246 -3.15 29.97 6.93
CA THR A 246 -3.44 28.69 6.26
C THR A 246 -3.48 27.50 7.22
N PHE A 247 -2.59 27.43 8.22
CA PHE A 247 -2.56 26.38 9.25
C PHE A 247 -2.81 26.93 10.66
N GLY A 248 -3.35 28.14 10.79
CA GLY A 248 -3.58 28.76 12.09
C GLY A 248 -4.56 27.96 12.94
N GLY A 249 -4.24 27.69 14.21
CA GLY A 249 -5.06 26.91 15.13
C GLY A 249 -4.90 25.40 15.01
N CYS A 250 -3.94 24.89 14.22
CA CYS A 250 -3.60 23.46 14.20
C CYS A 250 -2.82 23.08 15.47
N THR A 251 -3.50 22.97 16.60
CA THR A 251 -2.87 22.81 17.92
C THR A 251 -2.13 21.47 18.11
N SER A 252 -2.43 20.45 17.30
CA SER A 252 -1.72 19.16 17.31
C SER A 252 -0.51 19.08 16.38
N LEU A 253 -0.29 20.10 15.53
CA LEU A 253 0.76 20.10 14.53
C LEU A 253 2.13 20.22 15.20
N THR A 254 2.97 19.19 15.07
CA THR A 254 4.29 19.14 15.75
C THR A 254 5.44 19.58 14.88
N SER A 255 5.37 19.27 13.58
CA SER A 255 6.37 19.63 12.60
C SER A 255 5.77 19.90 11.22
N VAL A 256 6.48 20.70 10.42
CA VAL A 256 6.09 21.01 9.04
C VAL A 256 7.35 21.07 8.17
N THR A 257 7.28 20.45 6.99
CA THR A 257 8.28 20.60 5.93
C THR A 257 7.75 21.55 4.86
N ILE A 258 8.55 22.56 4.54
CA ILE A 258 8.26 23.61 3.58
C ILE A 258 9.14 23.38 2.34
N PRO A 259 8.56 23.11 1.16
CA PRO A 259 9.35 22.85 -0.05
C PRO A 259 10.08 24.11 -0.52
N ASP A 260 11.07 23.91 -1.40
CA ASP A 260 11.94 24.96 -1.92
C ASP A 260 11.20 26.00 -2.77
N SER A 261 10.08 25.61 -3.36
CA SER A 261 9.19 26.46 -4.13
C SER A 261 8.49 27.55 -3.31
N VAL A 262 8.37 27.41 -1.99
CA VAL A 262 7.68 28.38 -1.13
C VAL A 262 8.56 29.61 -0.92
N THR A 263 8.25 30.69 -1.63
CA THR A 263 9.00 31.94 -1.55
C THR A 263 8.41 32.95 -0.55
N SER A 264 7.22 32.69 -0.01
CA SER A 264 6.58 33.59 0.96
C SER A 264 5.68 32.89 2.00
N ILE A 265 5.75 33.39 3.25
CA ILE A 265 4.89 32.99 4.36
C ILE A 265 4.02 34.18 4.77
N GLY A 266 2.72 33.95 4.82
CA GLY A 266 1.70 34.93 5.15
C GLY A 266 1.57 35.19 6.65
N HIS A 267 0.95 36.32 6.97
CA HIS A 267 0.63 36.72 8.34
C HIS A 267 -0.08 35.58 9.09
N GLN A 268 0.44 35.24 10.27
CA GLN A 268 -0.20 34.25 11.15
C GLN A 268 -0.41 32.86 10.53
N ALA A 269 0.39 32.47 9.52
CA ALA A 269 0.27 31.19 8.83
C ALA A 269 0.16 29.97 9.77
N PHE A 270 0.88 30.00 10.90
CA PHE A 270 0.91 28.97 11.94
C PHE A 270 0.59 29.54 13.34
N ILE A 271 -0.26 30.58 13.41
CA ILE A 271 -0.70 31.13 14.72
C ILE A 271 -1.35 30.03 15.55
N SER A 272 -1.07 29.99 16.85
CA SER A 272 -1.69 29.04 17.78
C SER A 272 -1.44 27.56 17.44
N CYS A 273 -0.42 27.24 16.64
CA CYS A 273 0.10 25.87 16.52
C CYS A 273 0.96 25.54 17.75
N THR A 274 0.34 25.43 18.91
CA THR A 274 1.01 25.42 20.23
C THR A 274 1.97 24.25 20.44
N ARG A 275 1.83 23.17 19.68
CA ARG A 275 2.74 22.00 19.73
C ARG A 275 3.82 22.01 18.64
N LEU A 276 3.88 23.05 17.81
CA LEU A 276 4.85 23.15 16.72
C LEU A 276 6.24 23.43 17.27
N THR A 277 7.12 22.43 17.21
CA THR A 277 8.49 22.50 17.74
C THR A 277 9.55 22.57 16.64
N ALA A 278 9.23 22.16 15.41
CA ALA A 278 10.15 22.15 14.29
C ALA A 278 9.49 22.60 12.98
N VAL A 279 10.16 23.46 12.22
CA VAL A 279 9.78 23.79 10.84
C VAL A 279 11.02 23.68 9.97
N THR A 280 10.96 22.90 8.91
CA THR A 280 12.11 22.72 8.02
C THR A 280 11.84 23.28 6.65
N PHE A 281 12.80 24.04 6.14
CA PHE A 281 12.78 24.61 4.81
C PHE A 281 13.74 23.87 3.89
N LEU A 282 13.25 23.48 2.71
CA LEU A 282 14.05 22.82 1.68
C LEU A 282 14.71 23.80 0.71
N GLY A 283 14.30 25.07 0.71
CA GLY A 283 14.85 26.14 -0.12
C GLY A 283 15.30 27.37 0.67
N ASP A 284 15.58 28.44 -0.08
CA ASP A 284 16.03 29.73 0.47
C ASP A 284 15.03 30.32 1.47
N ALA A 285 15.51 31.19 2.36
CA ALA A 285 14.68 31.87 3.33
C ALA A 285 13.53 32.62 2.64
N PRO A 286 12.26 32.31 2.95
CA PRO A 286 11.13 32.97 2.32
C PRO A 286 11.15 34.47 2.61
N LYS A 287 10.93 35.27 1.58
CA LYS A 287 10.77 36.72 1.73
C LYS A 287 9.35 36.96 2.23
N GLY A 288 9.23 37.56 3.42
CA GLY A 288 7.93 37.94 3.97
C GLY A 288 7.20 38.85 2.99
N ARG A 289 5.94 38.53 2.66
CA ARG A 289 5.11 39.40 1.82
C ARG A 289 4.96 40.81 2.42
N TYR A 290 5.07 40.87 3.75
CA TYR A 290 5.26 42.09 4.54
C TYR A 290 6.26 41.79 5.67
N SER A 291 7.36 42.53 5.76
CA SER A 291 8.43 42.33 6.77
C SER A 291 7.89 42.30 8.21
N LEU A 292 6.89 43.16 8.52
CA LEU A 292 6.23 43.24 9.83
C LEU A 292 5.33 42.03 10.16
N SER A 293 4.95 41.24 9.16
CA SER A 293 4.03 40.10 9.34
C SER A 293 4.73 38.77 9.63
N LEU A 294 6.01 38.65 9.28
CA LEU A 294 6.80 37.44 9.49
C LEU A 294 6.89 37.04 10.96
N PRO A 295 7.18 37.93 11.92
CA PRO A 295 7.21 37.57 13.34
C PRO A 295 5.90 36.95 13.86
N GLN A 296 4.77 37.23 13.19
CA GLN A 296 3.47 36.70 13.56
C GLN A 296 3.18 35.33 12.96
N ALA A 297 3.98 34.85 11.99
CA ALA A 297 3.77 33.55 11.35
C ALA A 297 3.69 32.41 12.37
N PHE A 298 4.51 32.45 13.42
CA PHE A 298 4.58 31.44 14.49
C PHE A 298 4.09 31.98 15.84
N LYS A 299 3.13 32.91 15.85
CA LYS A 299 2.59 33.45 17.11
C LYS A 299 2.04 32.32 17.98
N ASN A 300 2.34 32.33 19.28
CA ASN A 300 1.98 31.31 20.28
C ASN A 300 2.71 29.95 20.14
N SER A 301 3.76 29.86 19.35
CA SER A 301 4.69 28.71 19.31
C SER A 301 6.13 29.16 19.17
N VAL A 302 7.08 28.32 19.58
CA VAL A 302 8.53 28.61 19.52
C VAL A 302 9.30 27.53 18.77
N PRO A 303 8.96 27.24 17.50
CA PRO A 303 9.66 26.19 16.76
C PRO A 303 11.13 26.55 16.53
N THR A 304 11.97 25.52 16.43
CA THR A 304 13.28 25.66 15.78
C THR A 304 13.09 25.59 14.28
N ILE A 305 13.68 26.54 13.57
CA ILE A 305 13.69 26.56 12.11
C ILE A 305 14.93 25.80 11.64
N TYR A 306 14.73 24.80 10.78
CA TYR A 306 15.80 24.05 10.15
C TYR A 306 15.90 24.45 8.67
N ARG A 307 17.12 24.59 8.19
CA ARG A 307 17.42 24.88 6.78
C ARG A 307 18.48 23.92 6.25
N LYS A 308 18.48 23.62 4.95
CA LYS A 308 19.60 22.88 4.36
C LYS A 308 20.86 23.77 4.22
N PRO A 309 22.08 23.20 4.28
CA PRO A 309 23.33 23.96 4.15
C PRO A 309 23.40 24.87 2.93
N GLU A 310 22.92 24.38 1.78
CA GLU A 310 22.96 25.03 0.47
C GLU A 310 21.97 26.20 0.29
N THR A 311 21.09 26.43 1.27
CA THR A 311 20.04 27.45 1.18
C THR A 311 20.51 28.83 1.65
N ASN A 312 20.04 29.88 0.97
CA ASN A 312 20.48 31.26 1.13
C ASN A 312 19.45 32.14 1.87
N GLY A 313 19.88 33.33 2.29
CA GLY A 313 18.98 34.35 2.88
C GLY A 313 18.63 34.17 4.35
N TRP A 314 19.26 33.21 5.04
CA TRP A 314 19.02 32.91 6.45
C TRP A 314 19.93 33.73 7.37
N SER A 315 19.38 34.24 8.48
CA SER A 315 20.14 34.74 9.63
C SER A 315 19.99 33.77 10.81
N ASP A 316 20.57 34.09 11.97
CA ASP A 316 20.44 33.29 13.20
C ASP A 316 19.00 33.11 13.66
N THR A 317 18.09 33.97 13.20
CA THR A 317 16.66 33.85 13.47
C THR A 317 15.81 34.07 12.23
N PHE A 318 14.68 33.37 12.16
CA PHE A 318 13.66 33.58 11.13
C PHE A 318 12.31 33.76 11.82
N ALA A 319 11.60 34.86 11.53
CA ALA A 319 10.36 35.20 12.22
C ALA A 319 10.49 35.22 13.77
N GLY A 320 11.67 35.61 14.28
CA GLY A 320 11.95 35.60 15.73
C GLY A 320 12.09 34.20 16.33
N ARG A 321 12.43 33.19 15.52
CA ARG A 321 12.66 31.80 15.92
C ARG A 321 14.09 31.38 15.59
N PRO A 322 14.75 30.58 16.43
CA PRO A 322 16.14 30.18 16.19
C PRO A 322 16.23 29.37 14.89
N VAL A 323 17.21 29.73 14.05
CA VAL A 323 17.55 28.99 12.83
C VAL A 323 18.74 28.10 13.12
N LYS A 324 18.63 26.84 12.71
CA LYS A 324 19.73 25.87 12.73
C LYS A 324 19.89 25.29 11.33
N LEU A 325 21.12 24.95 10.99
CA LEU A 325 21.31 23.97 9.93
C LEU A 325 20.52 22.72 10.32
N SER A 326 19.73 22.19 9.39
CA SER A 326 19.34 20.80 9.48
C SER A 326 20.66 20.06 9.62
N LYS A 327 20.89 19.41 10.77
CA LYS A 327 21.97 18.44 10.85
C LYS A 327 21.78 17.51 9.65
N GLU A 328 22.87 17.06 9.04
CA GLU A 328 22.85 16.02 8.00
C GLU A 328 21.98 14.82 8.43
N ASP A 329 21.70 14.68 9.73
CA ASP A 329 20.79 13.76 10.41
C ASP A 329 19.33 14.23 10.61
N ASN A 330 18.63 14.73 9.57
CA ASN A 330 17.16 14.76 9.60
C ASN A 330 16.61 13.73 8.60
N GLU A 331 16.80 12.45 8.94
CA GLU A 331 16.35 11.29 8.16
C GLU A 331 14.84 11.32 7.84
N PHE A 332 14.03 12.02 8.67
CA PHE A 332 12.60 12.28 8.43
C PHE A 332 12.29 13.00 7.12
N ILE A 333 13.12 13.96 6.75
CA ILE A 333 12.81 14.91 5.70
C ILE A 333 13.25 14.39 4.34
N ASN A 334 14.33 13.61 4.34
CA ASN A 334 14.78 12.90 3.16
C ASN A 334 13.99 11.61 2.90
N SER A 335 13.28 11.07 3.91
CA SER A 335 12.43 9.88 3.75
C SER A 335 11.03 10.21 3.25
N LEU A 336 10.30 11.17 3.83
CA LEU A 336 8.88 11.37 3.51
C LEU A 336 8.55 11.79 2.06
N ALA A 337 9.40 12.58 1.42
CA ALA A 337 9.15 13.11 0.06
C ALA A 337 9.39 12.08 -1.07
N LYS A 338 9.85 10.86 -0.74
CA LYS A 338 10.19 9.81 -1.73
C LYS A 338 9.54 8.46 -1.45
N LEU A 339 8.66 8.36 -0.46
CA LEU A 339 8.12 7.07 -0.01
C LEU A 339 6.77 6.75 -0.65
N ASP A 340 6.78 5.70 -1.47
CA ASP A 340 5.59 5.09 -2.05
C ASP A 340 4.87 4.22 -1.01
N GLY A 341 3.64 4.57 -0.64
CA GLY A 341 2.79 3.80 0.28
C GLY A 341 2.15 4.60 1.42
N VAL A 342 1.42 3.90 2.30
CA VAL A 342 0.78 4.49 3.48
C VAL A 342 1.66 4.30 4.72
N ASN A 343 1.71 5.29 5.60
CA ASN A 343 2.35 5.11 6.90
C ASN A 343 1.60 4.04 7.73
N GLY A 344 2.29 3.00 8.18
CA GLY A 344 1.76 1.87 8.94
C GLY A 344 1.09 2.28 10.25
N GLU A 345 1.38 3.46 10.81
CA GLU A 345 0.64 4.02 11.94
C GLU A 345 -0.85 4.28 11.62
N LEU A 346 -1.21 4.36 10.35
CA LEU A 346 -2.59 4.52 9.86
C LEU A 346 -3.29 3.18 9.65
N LEU A 347 -2.58 2.05 9.84
CA LEU A 347 -3.19 0.73 9.80
C LEU A 347 -3.63 0.30 11.20
N GLU A 348 -4.72 -0.46 11.25
CA GLU A 348 -5.19 -1.18 12.43
C GLU A 348 -5.29 -2.67 12.13
N LYS A 349 -4.94 -3.52 13.10
CA LYS A 349 -4.99 -4.97 12.97
C LYS A 349 -6.25 -5.48 13.66
N ARG A 350 -7.11 -6.20 12.91
CA ARG A 350 -8.31 -6.86 13.42
C ARG A 350 -8.32 -8.31 12.94
N ASN A 351 -8.28 -9.26 13.88
CA ASN A 351 -8.24 -10.70 13.57
C ASN A 351 -7.18 -11.09 12.53
N GLU A 352 -5.92 -10.72 12.75
CA GLU A 352 -4.80 -10.99 11.82
C GLU A 352 -4.88 -10.33 10.44
N ILE A 353 -5.84 -9.44 10.22
CA ILE A 353 -6.00 -8.68 8.98
C ILE A 353 -5.80 -7.20 9.28
N PHE A 354 -4.99 -6.54 8.46
CA PHE A 354 -4.74 -5.10 8.53
C PHE A 354 -5.75 -4.32 7.69
N TYR A 355 -6.22 -3.23 8.25
CA TYR A 355 -7.15 -2.29 7.65
C TYR A 355 -6.56 -0.90 7.78
N LEU A 356 -6.93 0.04 6.90
CA LEU A 356 -6.77 1.45 7.25
C LEU A 356 -7.68 1.75 8.43
N LYS A 357 -7.24 2.59 9.36
CA LYS A 357 -8.11 3.11 10.42
C LYS A 357 -9.37 3.71 9.77
N ASP A 358 -10.52 3.36 10.32
CA ASP A 358 -11.84 3.70 9.79
C ASP A 358 -12.23 2.98 8.47
N SER A 359 -11.52 1.93 8.04
CA SER A 359 -11.87 1.10 6.86
C SER A 359 -12.33 -0.29 7.25
N ASP A 360 -13.44 -0.76 6.69
CA ASP A 360 -13.88 -2.17 6.82
C ASP A 360 -13.35 -3.07 5.70
N THR A 361 -12.65 -2.49 4.73
CA THR A 361 -11.98 -3.25 3.68
C THR A 361 -10.52 -3.52 4.06
N PRO A 362 -10.08 -4.79 3.99
CA PRO A 362 -8.68 -5.15 4.23
C PRO A 362 -7.71 -4.38 3.33
N TYR A 363 -6.64 -3.87 3.91
CA TYR A 363 -5.69 -3.00 3.23
C TYR A 363 -4.95 -3.70 2.09
N THR A 364 -4.87 -3.05 0.93
CA THR A 364 -4.05 -3.50 -0.20
C THR A 364 -3.23 -2.33 -0.71
N GLY A 365 -1.91 -2.50 -0.77
CA GLY A 365 -0.99 -1.44 -1.18
C GLY A 365 0.35 -1.52 -0.45
N LYS A 366 1.22 -0.55 -0.73
CA LYS A 366 2.51 -0.39 -0.05
C LYS A 366 2.33 0.27 1.31
N THR A 367 3.14 -0.12 2.28
CA THR A 367 3.22 0.53 3.58
C THR A 367 4.65 0.87 3.91
N PHE A 368 4.85 1.86 4.78
CA PHE A 368 6.13 2.14 5.39
C PHE A 368 5.95 2.52 6.85
N SER A 369 6.99 2.39 7.67
CA SER A 369 7.02 2.96 9.02
C SER A 369 8.34 3.67 9.23
N LEU A 370 8.33 4.68 10.10
CA LEU A 370 9.50 5.51 10.39
C LEU A 370 9.87 5.40 11.87
N TYR A 371 11.15 5.54 12.17
CA TYR A 371 11.64 5.84 13.51
C TYR A 371 11.28 7.28 13.92
N ASN A 372 11.43 7.62 15.20
CA ASN A 372 11.16 8.97 15.71
C ASN A 372 12.08 10.05 15.11
N ASN A 373 13.29 9.67 14.69
CA ASN A 373 14.20 10.54 13.92
C ASN A 373 13.80 10.64 12.44
N GLY A 374 12.75 9.91 12.06
CA GLY A 374 12.13 9.85 10.76
C GLY A 374 12.84 9.01 9.72
N GLN A 375 13.87 8.27 10.11
CA GLN A 375 14.43 7.24 9.25
C GLN A 375 13.41 6.16 8.96
N LYS A 376 13.44 5.62 7.74
CA LYS A 376 12.69 4.43 7.39
C LYS A 376 13.04 3.27 8.31
N MET A 377 12.04 2.74 8.99
CA MET A 377 12.11 1.56 9.85
C MET A 377 11.72 0.31 9.07
N SER A 378 10.68 0.42 8.25
CA SER A 378 10.20 -0.69 7.42
C SER A 378 9.45 -0.21 6.19
N GLU A 379 9.35 -1.09 5.20
CA GLU A 379 8.38 -1.04 4.11
C GLU A 379 7.85 -2.44 3.84
N GLY A 380 6.64 -2.50 3.30
CA GLY A 380 6.10 -3.75 2.85
C GLY A 380 4.95 -3.60 1.90
N ASN A 381 4.58 -4.70 1.28
CA ASN A 381 3.43 -4.80 0.40
C ASN A 381 2.33 -5.58 1.12
N PHE A 382 1.09 -5.13 0.98
CA PHE A 382 -0.08 -5.75 1.57
C PHE A 382 -1.11 -6.06 0.50
N LYS A 383 -1.81 -7.17 0.68
CA LYS A 383 -2.93 -7.59 -0.14
C LYS A 383 -3.99 -8.22 0.75
N ASN A 384 -5.23 -7.75 0.63
CA ASN A 384 -6.34 -8.20 1.47
C ASN A 384 -6.00 -8.18 2.97
N GLY A 385 -5.30 -7.13 3.40
CA GLY A 385 -4.89 -6.88 4.78
C GLY A 385 -3.80 -7.82 5.29
N LYS A 386 -3.16 -8.59 4.43
CA LYS A 386 -2.05 -9.47 4.81
C LYS A 386 -0.77 -9.08 4.08
N PRO A 387 0.41 -9.22 4.71
CA PRO A 387 1.68 -9.08 4.02
C PRO A 387 1.75 -9.94 2.76
N ASP A 388 2.08 -9.35 1.62
CA ASP A 388 2.08 -10.03 0.31
C ASP A 388 3.13 -9.39 -0.60
N GLY A 389 4.17 -10.15 -0.94
CA GLY A 389 5.34 -9.69 -1.67
C GLY A 389 6.52 -9.35 -0.75
N LEU A 390 7.41 -8.49 -1.27
CA LEU A 390 8.67 -8.16 -0.62
C LEU A 390 8.48 -7.12 0.49
N ASN A 391 9.01 -7.42 1.67
CA ASN A 391 9.05 -6.53 2.82
C ASN A 391 10.50 -6.34 3.28
N ARG A 392 10.85 -5.10 3.62
CA ARG A 392 12.19 -4.72 4.08
C ARG A 392 12.12 -3.94 5.37
N GLY A 393 13.14 -4.12 6.21
CA GLY A 393 13.37 -3.34 7.41
C GLY A 393 14.76 -2.73 7.41
N TRP A 394 14.93 -1.65 8.17
CA TRP A 394 16.20 -0.99 8.39
C TRP A 394 16.43 -0.79 9.89
N HIS A 395 17.69 -0.84 10.31
CA HIS A 395 18.16 -0.41 11.63
C HIS A 395 18.14 1.11 11.71
N ILE A 396 18.10 1.69 12.91
CA ILE A 396 18.13 3.16 13.16
C ILE A 396 19.39 3.90 12.69
N ASN A 397 20.30 3.24 11.98
CA ASN A 397 21.53 3.83 11.42
C ASN A 397 21.54 3.81 9.88
N GLY A 398 20.37 3.70 9.24
CA GLY A 398 20.23 3.61 7.79
C GLY A 398 20.43 2.22 7.17
N LYS A 399 21.08 1.27 7.85
CA LYS A 399 21.43 -0.03 7.25
C LYS A 399 20.26 -1.00 7.23
N GLN A 400 20.14 -1.80 6.18
CA GLN A 400 19.10 -2.82 6.07
C GLN A 400 19.20 -3.81 7.25
N SER A 401 18.08 -4.16 7.85
CA SER A 401 18.00 -5.08 8.99
C SER A 401 17.39 -6.42 8.60
N ILE A 402 16.43 -6.40 7.68
CA ILE A 402 15.74 -7.60 7.21
C ILE A 402 15.15 -7.41 5.81
N GLU A 403 15.07 -8.51 5.08
CA GLU A 403 14.36 -8.66 3.81
C GLU A 403 13.61 -9.98 3.86
N SER A 404 12.35 -9.97 3.49
CA SER A 404 11.48 -11.13 3.59
C SER A 404 10.43 -11.13 2.50
N ASN A 405 10.17 -12.30 1.93
CA ASN A 405 9.10 -12.50 0.95
C ASN A 405 7.87 -13.12 1.63
N TRP A 406 6.72 -12.53 1.38
CA TRP A 406 5.45 -12.93 1.96
C TRP A 406 4.48 -13.35 0.85
N ASN A 407 3.62 -14.32 1.16
CA ASN A 407 2.52 -14.71 0.31
C ASN A 407 1.27 -14.80 1.19
N ASN A 408 0.35 -13.86 1.01
CA ASN A 408 -0.93 -13.81 1.72
C ASN A 408 -0.82 -13.98 3.26
N GLY A 409 0.15 -13.31 3.87
CA GLY A 409 0.40 -13.28 5.31
C GLY A 409 1.30 -14.39 5.83
N THR A 410 1.75 -15.30 4.96
CA THR A 410 2.68 -16.37 5.31
C THR A 410 4.05 -16.07 4.69
N LEU A 411 5.11 -16.19 5.49
CA LEU A 411 6.47 -16.04 5.01
C LEU A 411 6.79 -17.17 4.01
N ASN A 412 7.18 -16.82 2.78
CA ASN A 412 7.40 -17.77 1.70
C ASN A 412 8.42 -17.21 0.71
N GLY A 413 9.57 -17.87 0.59
CA GLY A 413 10.73 -17.48 -0.19
C GLY A 413 11.94 -17.15 0.67
N LEU A 414 12.90 -16.43 0.07
CA LEU A 414 14.14 -16.04 0.73
C LEU A 414 13.87 -15.04 1.87
N GLN A 415 14.51 -15.28 3.01
CA GLN A 415 14.64 -14.33 4.10
C GLN A 415 16.14 -14.06 4.36
N VAL A 416 16.49 -12.79 4.49
CA VAL A 416 17.84 -12.35 4.84
C VAL A 416 17.73 -11.34 5.98
N ALA A 417 18.57 -11.49 7.01
CA ALA A 417 18.68 -10.53 8.09
C ALA A 417 20.13 -10.08 8.23
N TRP A 418 20.32 -8.85 8.71
CA TRP A 418 21.65 -8.23 8.84
C TRP A 418 21.83 -7.63 10.23
N HIS A 419 23.07 -7.67 10.70
CA HIS A 419 23.53 -6.97 11.90
C HIS A 419 23.56 -5.45 11.68
N LYS A 420 23.62 -4.68 12.76
CA LYS A 420 23.68 -3.20 12.69
C LYS A 420 24.90 -2.69 11.91
N ASN A 421 25.98 -3.45 11.84
CA ASN A 421 27.17 -3.10 11.06
C ASN A 421 27.02 -3.37 9.55
N GLY A 422 25.94 -4.02 9.12
CA GLY A 422 25.66 -4.37 7.71
C GLY A 422 26.11 -5.78 7.31
N GLN A 423 26.76 -6.53 8.20
CA GLN A 423 27.10 -7.93 7.97
C GLN A 423 25.83 -8.78 7.99
N LYS A 424 25.73 -9.78 7.09
CA LYS A 424 24.62 -10.75 7.14
C LYS A 424 24.62 -11.43 8.51
N MET A 425 23.44 -11.52 9.12
CA MET A 425 23.20 -12.24 10.38
C MET A 425 22.65 -13.62 10.08
N SER A 426 21.70 -13.71 9.15
CA SER A 426 21.14 -14.98 8.70
C SER A 426 20.59 -14.89 7.28
N GLU A 427 20.53 -16.03 6.60
CA GLU A 427 19.99 -16.16 5.25
C GLU A 427 19.47 -17.58 5.05
N GLY A 428 18.28 -17.70 4.45
CA GLY A 428 17.77 -18.99 4.01
C GLY A 428 16.35 -18.91 3.47
N ASN A 429 15.89 -20.03 2.92
CA ASN A 429 14.56 -20.13 2.34
C ASN A 429 13.54 -20.58 3.38
N ILE A 430 12.35 -19.98 3.30
CA ILE A 430 11.20 -20.31 4.11
C ILE A 430 10.09 -20.78 3.17
N LYS A 431 9.41 -21.86 3.51
CA LYS A 431 8.25 -22.37 2.78
C LYS A 431 7.09 -22.52 3.75
N ASP A 432 5.99 -21.85 3.42
CA ASP A 432 4.75 -21.88 4.22
C ASP A 432 4.98 -21.58 5.71
N GLY A 433 5.85 -20.60 5.99
CA GLY A 433 6.20 -20.15 7.33
C GLY A 433 7.21 -21.03 8.08
N LYS A 434 7.78 -22.05 7.42
CA LYS A 434 8.76 -22.97 8.01
C LYS A 434 10.08 -22.95 7.23
N GLU A 435 11.18 -23.17 7.91
CA GLU A 435 12.50 -23.30 7.31
C GLU A 435 12.53 -24.47 6.31
N ASP A 436 13.03 -24.21 5.09
CA ASP A 436 13.07 -25.19 4.01
C ASP A 436 14.34 -24.97 3.16
N GLY A 437 15.23 -25.95 3.15
CA GLY A 437 16.57 -25.85 2.57
C GLY A 437 17.62 -25.32 3.54
N VAL A 438 18.74 -24.83 2.99
CA VAL A 438 19.91 -24.42 3.77
C VAL A 438 19.70 -23.03 4.37
N LEU A 439 19.86 -22.94 5.69
CA LEU A 439 19.90 -21.72 6.46
C LEU A 439 21.31 -21.52 7.02
N MET A 440 21.84 -20.31 6.84
CA MET A 440 23.16 -19.91 7.31
C MET A 440 23.03 -18.78 8.33
N PHE A 441 23.97 -18.74 9.27
CA PHE A 441 24.04 -17.74 10.33
C PHE A 441 25.49 -17.28 10.51
N TRP A 442 25.68 -15.99 10.78
CA TRP A 442 27.01 -15.39 10.91
C TRP A 442 27.10 -14.42 12.09
N HIS A 443 28.30 -14.30 12.65
CA HIS A 443 28.69 -13.30 13.62
C HIS A 443 28.77 -11.91 12.98
N GLU A 444 28.83 -10.86 13.80
CA GLU A 444 29.01 -9.49 13.33
C GLU A 444 30.33 -9.30 12.56
N ASN A 445 31.37 -10.05 12.88
CA ASN A 445 32.66 -10.03 12.18
C ASN A 445 32.64 -10.78 10.83
N GLY A 446 31.52 -11.44 10.48
CA GLY A 446 31.32 -12.18 9.24
C GLY A 446 31.70 -13.66 9.30
N GLN A 447 32.23 -14.14 10.42
CA GLN A 447 32.49 -15.56 10.62
C GLN A 447 31.17 -16.35 10.68
N LYS A 448 31.11 -17.51 10.02
CA LYS A 448 29.95 -18.42 10.11
C LYS A 448 29.78 -18.89 11.56
N ILE A 449 28.56 -18.83 12.07
CA ILE A 449 28.15 -19.43 13.35
C ILE A 449 27.72 -20.87 13.10
N ARG A 450 26.78 -21.05 12.18
CA ARG A 450 26.19 -22.34 11.85
C ARG A 450 25.50 -22.35 10.50
N GLU A 451 25.35 -23.54 9.96
CA GLU A 451 24.69 -23.85 8.70
C GLU A 451 23.83 -25.09 8.93
N VAL A 452 22.57 -25.04 8.54
CA VAL A 452 21.60 -26.11 8.81
C VAL A 452 20.70 -26.29 7.60
N ASN A 453 20.61 -27.53 7.13
CA ASN A 453 19.60 -27.90 6.14
C ASN A 453 18.29 -28.27 6.85
N TYR A 454 17.20 -27.66 6.42
CA TYR A 454 15.87 -27.87 6.96
C TYR A 454 14.94 -28.49 5.92
N LYS A 455 13.94 -29.21 6.40
CA LYS A 455 12.76 -29.62 5.65
C LYS A 455 11.54 -29.49 6.54
N ASP A 456 10.55 -28.73 6.09
CA ASP A 456 9.31 -28.48 6.84
C ASP A 456 9.56 -28.06 8.31
N GLY A 457 10.57 -27.20 8.53
CA GLY A 457 10.93 -26.65 9.84
C GLY A 457 11.74 -27.59 10.74
N LYS A 458 12.15 -28.76 10.26
CA LYS A 458 13.00 -29.69 11.00
C LYS A 458 14.37 -29.84 10.35
N PRO A 459 15.47 -30.01 11.12
CA PRO A 459 16.76 -30.36 10.55
C PRO A 459 16.67 -31.63 9.70
N ASP A 460 17.08 -31.57 8.44
CA ASP A 460 17.05 -32.69 7.49
C ASP A 460 18.22 -32.53 6.51
N GLY A 461 19.26 -33.34 6.67
CA GLY A 461 20.53 -33.25 5.97
C GLY A 461 21.65 -32.71 6.85
N GLN A 462 22.57 -31.94 6.24
CA GLN A 462 23.77 -31.47 6.91
C GLN A 462 23.49 -30.35 7.91
N TRP A 463 24.22 -30.40 9.02
CA TRP A 463 24.24 -29.39 10.07
C TRP A 463 25.70 -29.15 10.46
N ALA A 464 26.14 -27.91 10.59
CA ALA A 464 27.50 -27.59 11.03
C ALA A 464 27.53 -26.30 11.84
N ALA A 465 28.51 -26.20 12.76
CA ALA A 465 28.79 -24.99 13.51
C ALA A 465 30.29 -24.73 13.62
N TRP A 466 30.64 -23.46 13.80
CA TRP A 466 32.02 -22.98 13.87
C TRP A 466 32.20 -22.02 15.02
N HIS A 467 33.42 -21.97 15.55
CA HIS A 467 33.91 -20.96 16.47
C HIS A 467 34.11 -19.63 15.73
N GLU A 468 34.23 -18.55 16.49
CA GLU A 468 34.48 -17.21 15.96
C GLU A 468 35.86 -17.07 15.28
N ASN A 469 36.82 -17.96 15.60
CA ASN A 469 38.12 -18.06 14.93
C ASN A 469 38.06 -18.83 13.58
N GLY A 470 36.88 -19.37 13.22
CA GLY A 470 36.66 -20.14 11.99
C GLY A 470 36.85 -21.65 12.11
N GLN A 471 37.34 -22.13 13.26
CA GLN A 471 37.47 -23.57 13.51
C GLN A 471 36.08 -24.22 13.61
N LYS A 472 35.88 -25.36 12.96
CA LYS A 472 34.62 -26.12 13.03
C LYS A 472 34.45 -26.68 14.44
N ILE A 473 33.29 -26.52 15.07
CA ILE A 473 32.96 -27.08 16.40
C ILE A 473 32.38 -28.48 16.23
N ARG A 474 31.40 -28.60 15.32
CA ARG A 474 30.67 -29.84 15.06
C ARG A 474 30.01 -29.85 13.69
N GLU A 475 29.79 -31.05 13.20
CA GLU A 475 29.17 -31.39 11.94
C GLU A 475 28.33 -32.63 12.17
N GLU A 476 27.07 -32.56 11.78
CA GLU A 476 26.06 -33.53 12.15
C GLU A 476 25.19 -33.78 10.92
N HIS A 477 24.57 -34.95 10.88
CA HIS A 477 23.60 -35.30 9.85
C HIS A 477 22.28 -35.66 10.51
N TYR A 478 21.20 -35.11 9.96
CA TYR A 478 19.85 -35.27 10.47
C TYR A 478 18.95 -35.85 9.39
N LYS A 479 17.90 -36.54 9.83
CA LYS A 479 16.77 -36.96 8.99
C LYS A 479 15.49 -36.76 9.78
N ASP A 480 14.57 -35.97 9.24
CA ASP A 480 13.29 -35.62 9.90
C ASP A 480 13.46 -35.14 11.37
N GLY A 481 14.49 -34.33 11.63
CA GLY A 481 14.80 -33.75 12.93
C GLY A 481 15.55 -34.68 13.89
N LYS A 482 15.88 -35.91 13.50
CA LYS A 482 16.61 -36.88 14.31
C LYS A 482 18.02 -37.08 13.77
N GLY A 483 19.01 -37.30 14.64
CA GLY A 483 20.37 -37.63 14.19
C GLY A 483 20.37 -38.93 13.36
N ASP A 484 20.91 -38.88 12.14
CA ASP A 484 20.98 -40.05 11.25
C ASP A 484 22.30 -39.99 10.47
N GLY A 485 23.23 -40.89 10.78
CA GLY A 485 24.57 -40.92 10.21
C GLY A 485 25.67 -40.40 11.15
N LEU A 486 26.84 -40.17 10.55
CA LEU A 486 28.04 -39.76 11.28
C LEU A 486 27.96 -38.30 11.73
N GLN A 487 28.22 -38.09 13.01
CA GLN A 487 28.39 -36.79 13.64
C GLN A 487 29.83 -36.66 14.13
N ARG A 488 30.41 -35.49 13.93
CA ARG A 488 31.79 -35.16 14.31
C ARG A 488 31.81 -33.92 15.18
N GLY A 489 32.67 -33.91 16.19
CA GLY A 489 33.02 -32.73 16.96
C GLY A 489 34.53 -32.54 16.97
N TRP A 490 34.99 -31.31 17.10
CA TRP A 490 36.41 -30.96 17.11
C TRP A 490 36.76 -30.11 18.33
N HIS A 491 38.04 -30.14 18.66
CA HIS A 491 38.71 -29.23 19.58
C HIS A 491 38.97 -27.87 18.92
N GLU A 492 39.26 -26.84 19.72
CA GLU A 492 39.59 -25.50 19.22
C GLU A 492 40.87 -25.47 18.36
N ASN A 493 41.80 -26.41 18.58
CA ASN A 493 43.00 -26.58 17.77
C ASN A 493 42.75 -27.37 16.46
N GLY A 494 41.54 -27.90 16.28
CA GLY A 494 41.11 -28.62 15.09
C GLY A 494 41.33 -30.12 15.06
N GLU A 495 41.88 -30.70 16.13
CA GLU A 495 41.84 -32.15 16.31
C GLU A 495 40.40 -32.63 16.52
N ILE A 496 40.11 -33.86 16.10
CA ILE A 496 38.80 -34.47 16.33
C ILE A 496 38.62 -34.64 17.85
N LEU A 497 37.46 -34.26 18.38
CA LEU A 497 37.07 -34.49 19.78
C LEU A 497 36.19 -35.74 19.88
N ARG A 498 35.27 -35.92 18.93
CA ARG A 498 34.35 -37.06 18.91
C ARG A 498 33.91 -37.43 17.50
N GLU A 499 33.62 -38.71 17.32
CA GLU A 499 32.87 -39.25 16.20
C GLU A 499 31.75 -40.13 16.76
N ALA A 500 30.50 -39.80 16.45
CA ALA A 500 29.33 -40.52 16.92
C ALA A 500 28.44 -40.89 15.73
N ASN A 501 28.09 -42.17 15.59
CA ASN A 501 27.20 -42.63 14.52
C ASN A 501 25.80 -42.80 15.09
N TYR A 502 24.80 -42.21 14.43
CA TYR A 502 23.40 -42.29 14.84
C TYR A 502 22.53 -42.98 13.80
N LYS A 503 21.42 -43.58 14.24
CA LYS A 503 20.35 -44.06 13.36
C LYS A 503 19.01 -43.70 13.97
N ASP A 504 18.19 -42.97 13.25
CA ASP A 504 16.85 -42.53 13.70
C ASP A 504 16.85 -41.91 15.13
N GLY A 505 17.89 -41.14 15.46
CA GLY A 505 18.07 -40.47 16.75
C GLY A 505 18.74 -41.30 17.83
N GLU A 506 18.96 -42.60 17.59
CA GLU A 506 19.64 -43.48 18.54
C GLU A 506 21.15 -43.52 18.29
N LEU A 507 21.94 -43.45 19.36
CA LEU A 507 23.40 -43.56 19.29
C LEU A 507 23.79 -45.02 19.05
N ILE A 508 24.49 -45.28 17.94
CA ILE A 508 24.96 -46.62 17.57
C ILE A 508 26.39 -46.87 18.07
N SER A 509 27.27 -45.88 17.92
CA SER A 509 28.66 -45.98 18.35
C SER A 509 29.26 -44.60 18.58
N VAL A 510 30.20 -44.49 19.51
CA VAL A 510 30.95 -43.25 19.76
C VAL A 510 32.43 -43.56 19.96
N LYS A 511 33.30 -42.66 19.49
CA LYS A 511 34.74 -42.64 19.73
C LYS A 511 35.16 -41.23 20.14
N PHE A 512 36.20 -41.14 20.97
CA PHE A 512 36.71 -39.88 21.51
C PHE A 512 38.22 -39.77 21.32
N TRP A 513 38.71 -38.53 21.22
CA TRP A 513 40.12 -38.21 21.10
C TRP A 513 40.45 -36.94 21.92
N ASN A 514 41.62 -36.91 22.56
CA ASN A 514 42.11 -35.74 23.29
C ASN A 514 42.64 -34.64 22.34
N SER A 515 43.05 -33.49 22.88
CA SER A 515 43.55 -32.36 22.10
C SER A 515 44.87 -32.63 21.36
N LYS A 516 45.54 -33.76 21.62
CA LYS A 516 46.76 -34.23 20.91
C LYS A 516 46.45 -35.22 19.78
N GLY A 517 45.17 -35.55 19.55
CA GLY A 517 44.73 -36.53 18.54
C GLY A 517 44.86 -37.99 19.00
N GLU A 518 45.06 -38.25 20.29
CA GLU A 518 45.17 -39.60 20.84
C GLU A 518 43.78 -40.12 21.27
N PRO A 519 43.43 -41.38 20.96
CA PRO A 519 42.14 -41.96 21.33
C PRO A 519 42.02 -42.14 22.86
N VAL A 520 40.83 -41.87 23.40
CA VAL A 520 40.50 -42.02 24.83
C VAL A 520 39.13 -42.69 25.02
N ASP A 521 38.86 -43.22 26.21
CA ASP A 521 37.68 -44.05 26.46
C ASP A 521 36.44 -43.23 26.83
N THR A 522 36.63 -42.05 27.42
CA THR A 522 35.53 -41.19 27.90
C THR A 522 35.54 -39.79 27.30
N TYR A 523 34.37 -39.14 27.30
CA TYR A 523 34.25 -37.76 26.85
C TYR A 523 34.97 -36.78 27.79
N GLU A 524 34.97 -37.08 29.08
CA GLU A 524 35.63 -36.33 30.13
C GLU A 524 37.16 -36.33 29.94
N GLU A 525 37.76 -37.49 29.64
CA GLU A 525 39.18 -37.59 29.26
C GLU A 525 39.48 -36.83 27.98
N ALA A 526 38.57 -36.88 27.00
CA ALA A 526 38.75 -36.17 25.74
C ALA A 526 38.76 -34.65 25.92
N LYS A 527 37.99 -34.15 26.89
CA LYS A 527 37.85 -32.71 27.22
C LYS A 527 38.87 -32.20 28.23
N ALA A 528 39.54 -33.07 28.95
CA ALA A 528 40.59 -32.69 29.88
C ALA A 528 41.85 -32.37 29.06
N GLU A 529 42.51 -31.24 29.37
CA GLU A 529 43.58 -30.56 28.59
C GLU A 529 43.05 -29.55 27.55
#